data_AF-A0A1V1I314-F1
#
_entry.id   AF-A0A1V1I314-F1
#
_cell.length_a   1.000
_cell.length_b   1.000
_cell.length_c   1.000
_cell.angle_alpha   90.00
_cell.angle_beta   90.00
_cell.angle_gamma   90.00
#
_symmetry.space_group_name_H-M   'P 1'
#
loop_
_entity.id
_entity.type
_entity.pdbx_description
1 polymer ?
#
loop_
_entity_poly.entity_id
_entity_poly.type
_entity_poly.pdbx_seq_one_letter_code
_entity_poly.pdbx_strand_id
1 'polypeptide(L)'
;MINARIDQDSKTVYVNVSGYITTEEANSFLSRHKQMTKGLRKSQYKLVVTPSMFECENDNDIKSVCIALYKGGYRQIYMVDPRGYIMNTVSLSSLEQKMFTKVVKFVKSLDDIK
;
A
#
# COMPACT_ATOMS: atom_id res chain seq x y z
N MET A 1 7.65 -2.03 11.13
CA MET A 1 7.65 -0.58 10.77
C MET A 1 6.91 -0.28 9.45
N ILE A 2 5.97 0.69 9.50
CA ILE A 2 5.26 1.24 8.33
C ILE A 2 5.49 2.76 8.25
N ASN A 3 6.03 3.23 7.13
CA ASN A 3 6.34 4.64 6.89
C ASN A 3 5.68 5.15 5.61
N ALA A 4 5.32 6.44 5.59
CA ALA A 4 4.80 7.07 4.39
C ALA A 4 5.33 8.49 4.18
N ARG A 5 5.38 8.90 2.91
CA ARG A 5 5.69 10.26 2.48
C ARG A 5 4.83 10.66 1.30
N ILE A 6 4.64 11.96 1.12
CA ILE A 6 3.98 12.51 -0.07
C ILE A 6 5.01 13.26 -0.90
N ASP A 7 4.96 13.04 -2.19
CA ASP A 7 5.65 13.79 -3.21
C ASP A 7 4.59 14.60 -3.99
N GLN A 8 4.63 15.92 -3.83
CA GLN A 8 3.62 16.82 -4.41
C GLN A 8 3.81 16.99 -5.91
N ASP A 9 5.05 16.99 -6.39
CA ASP A 9 5.41 17.24 -7.78
C ASP A 9 4.95 16.07 -8.67
N SER A 10 5.26 14.85 -8.25
CA SER A 10 4.81 13.64 -8.95
C SER A 10 3.38 13.22 -8.60
N LYS A 11 2.74 13.90 -7.63
CA LYS A 11 1.47 13.53 -7.01
C LYS A 11 1.45 12.06 -6.59
N THR A 12 2.40 11.68 -5.76
CA THR A 12 2.58 10.29 -5.32
C THR A 12 2.63 10.18 -3.81
N VAL A 13 1.86 9.25 -3.25
CA VAL A 13 1.99 8.82 -1.85
C VAL A 13 2.79 7.53 -1.85
N TYR A 14 3.94 7.55 -1.19
CA TYR A 14 4.78 6.37 -1.01
C TYR A 14 4.55 5.78 0.37
N VAL A 15 4.41 4.45 0.44
CA VAL A 15 4.31 3.67 1.67
C VAL A 15 5.37 2.57 1.64
N ASN A 16 6.24 2.55 2.64
CA ASN A 16 7.26 1.50 2.79
C ASN A 16 6.94 0.65 4.02
N VAL A 17 7.03 -0.66 3.86
CA VAL A 17 6.67 -1.65 4.90
C VAL A 17 7.86 -2.57 5.11
N SER A 18 8.31 -2.75 6.36
CA SER A 18 9.47 -3.60 6.67
C SER A 18 9.52 -3.99 8.15
N GLY A 19 10.24 -5.08 8.46
CA GLY A 19 10.50 -5.53 9.82
C GLY A 19 9.27 -6.07 10.53
N TYR A 20 9.32 -6.17 11.86
CA TYR A 20 8.17 -6.56 12.66
C TYR A 20 7.19 -5.39 12.80
N ILE A 21 5.89 -5.65 12.65
CA ILE A 21 4.82 -4.66 12.75
C ILE A 21 3.93 -4.98 13.94
N THR A 22 3.90 -4.09 14.92
CA THR A 22 3.00 -4.21 16.08
C THR A 22 1.62 -3.64 15.79
N THR A 23 0.65 -4.03 16.62
CA THR A 23 -0.70 -3.44 16.63
C THR A 23 -0.64 -1.92 16.78
N GLU A 24 0.23 -1.42 17.66
CA GLU A 24 0.40 0.01 17.91
C GLU A 24 0.95 0.74 16.67
N GLU A 25 1.93 0.17 15.99
CA GLU A 25 2.50 0.76 14.77
C GLU A 25 1.48 0.85 13.64
N ALA A 26 0.66 -0.19 13.45
CA ALA A 26 -0.39 -0.21 12.43
C ALA A 26 -1.45 0.88 12.69
N ASN A 27 -1.92 0.99 13.94
CA ASN A 27 -2.89 2.02 14.35
C ASN A 27 -2.31 3.44 14.25
N SER A 28 -1.06 3.61 14.67
CA SER A 28 -0.33 4.87 14.56
C SER A 28 -0.12 5.27 13.11
N PHE A 29 0.19 4.32 12.23
CA PHE A 29 0.28 4.56 10.80
C PHE A 29 -1.04 5.05 10.20
N LEU A 30 -2.17 4.41 10.50
CA LEU A 30 -3.48 4.83 9.99
C LEU A 30 -3.82 6.27 10.38
N SER A 31 -3.59 6.62 11.64
CA SER A 31 -3.82 7.97 12.16
C SER A 31 -2.93 9.00 11.46
N ARG A 32 -1.61 8.72 11.36
CA ARG A 32 -0.65 9.60 10.68
C ARG A 32 -0.99 9.76 9.20
N HIS A 33 -1.27 8.67 8.49
CA HIS A 33 -1.61 8.69 7.07
C HIS A 33 -2.90 9.50 6.80
N LYS A 34 -3.92 9.38 7.67
CA LYS A 34 -5.15 10.17 7.57
C LYS A 34 -4.86 11.67 7.71
N GLN A 35 -4.03 12.06 8.69
CA GLN A 35 -3.64 13.45 8.89
C GLN A 35 -2.79 13.98 7.74
N MET A 36 -1.75 13.23 7.35
CA MET A 36 -0.83 13.57 6.28
C MET A 36 -1.54 13.79 4.94
N THR A 37 -2.59 13.02 4.67
CA THR A 37 -3.36 13.09 3.41
C THR A 37 -4.61 13.97 3.50
N LYS A 38 -4.80 14.70 4.61
CA LYS A 38 -5.92 15.61 4.79
C LYS A 38 -5.84 16.75 3.77
N GLY A 39 -6.95 17.04 3.09
CA GLY A 39 -7.02 18.07 2.06
C GLY A 39 -6.47 17.65 0.69
N LEU A 40 -5.81 16.49 0.57
CA LEU A 40 -5.41 15.97 -0.73
C LEU A 40 -6.63 15.47 -1.52
N ARG A 41 -6.74 15.89 -2.78
CA ARG A 41 -7.61 15.24 -3.75
C ARG A 41 -6.96 13.93 -4.21
N LYS A 42 -7.12 12.86 -3.41
CA LYS A 42 -6.47 11.55 -3.62
C LYS A 42 -6.70 10.94 -5.01
N SER A 43 -7.81 11.25 -5.66
CA SER A 43 -8.07 10.83 -7.05
C SER A 43 -7.11 11.42 -8.09
N GLN A 44 -6.27 12.39 -7.71
CA GLN A 44 -5.16 12.88 -8.53
C GLN A 44 -3.81 12.23 -8.17
N TYR A 45 -3.75 11.48 -7.07
CA TYR A 45 -2.52 10.91 -6.54
C TYR A 45 -2.41 9.42 -6.84
N LYS A 46 -1.20 8.96 -7.13
CA LYS A 46 -0.86 7.53 -7.11
C LYS A 46 -0.53 7.12 -5.67
N LEU A 47 -0.84 5.88 -5.30
CA LEU A 47 -0.31 5.23 -4.10
C LEU A 47 0.72 4.20 -4.55
N VAL A 48 1.91 4.23 -3.98
CA VAL A 48 2.98 3.26 -4.25
C VAL A 48 3.37 2.59 -2.95
N VAL A 49 3.18 1.28 -2.88
CA VAL A 49 3.51 0.46 -1.71
C VAL A 49 4.74 -0.37 -2.03
N THR A 50 5.80 -0.22 -1.23
CA THR A 50 7.07 -0.93 -1.36
C THR A 50 7.30 -1.79 -0.12
N PRO A 51 6.82 -3.04 -0.12
CA PRO A 51 7.08 -3.98 0.95
C PRO A 51 8.49 -4.59 0.83
N SER A 52 9.20 -4.65 1.94
CA SER A 52 10.36 -5.52 2.18
C SER A 52 9.92 -6.75 2.99
N MET A 53 10.84 -7.63 3.40
CA MET A 53 10.50 -8.68 4.38
C MET A 53 9.93 -8.03 5.65
N PHE A 54 8.74 -8.51 6.05
CA PHE A 54 8.04 -8.04 7.24
C PHE A 54 7.27 -9.18 7.90
N GLU A 55 7.09 -9.07 9.20
CA GLU A 55 6.26 -9.94 10.03
C GLU A 55 5.31 -9.07 10.84
N CYS A 56 4.23 -9.65 11.36
CA CYS A 56 3.20 -8.89 12.07
C CYS A 56 2.79 -9.62 13.33
N GLU A 57 2.55 -8.84 14.38
CA GLU A 57 1.94 -9.34 15.61
C GLU A 57 0.53 -9.90 15.35
N ASN A 58 -0.21 -9.22 14.46
CA ASN A 58 -1.58 -9.56 14.13
C ASN A 58 -1.90 -9.23 12.67
N ASP A 59 -2.17 -10.27 11.88
CA ASP A 59 -2.51 -10.14 10.46
C ASP A 59 -3.74 -9.25 10.21
N ASN A 60 -4.67 -9.19 11.17
CA ASN A 60 -5.89 -8.37 11.02
C ASN A 60 -5.59 -6.87 11.01
N ASP A 61 -4.50 -6.44 11.65
CA ASP A 61 -4.11 -5.03 11.66
C ASP A 61 -3.54 -4.62 10.30
N ILE A 62 -2.72 -5.46 9.68
CA ILE A 62 -2.25 -5.25 8.31
C ILE A 62 -3.40 -5.30 7.31
N LYS A 63 -4.33 -6.25 7.46
CA LYS A 63 -5.55 -6.27 6.62
C LYS A 63 -6.31 -4.96 6.73
N SER A 64 -6.46 -4.42 7.94
CA SER A 64 -7.11 -3.14 8.18
C SER A 64 -6.36 -1.97 7.51
N VAL A 65 -5.03 -1.96 7.59
CA VAL A 65 -4.18 -0.99 6.88
C VAL A 65 -4.38 -1.07 5.37
N CYS A 66 -4.30 -2.26 4.79
CA CYS A 66 -4.50 -2.50 3.36
C CYS A 66 -5.89 -2.05 2.90
N ILE A 67 -6.94 -2.38 3.64
CA ILE A 67 -8.32 -1.97 3.35
C ILE A 67 -8.45 -0.45 3.39
N ALA A 68 -7.87 0.22 4.38
CA ALA A 68 -7.91 1.68 4.49
C ALA A 68 -7.20 2.38 3.32
N LEU A 69 -6.05 1.85 2.89
CA LEU A 69 -5.32 2.36 1.72
C LEU A 69 -6.11 2.14 0.43
N TYR A 70 -6.66 0.94 0.24
CA TYR A 70 -7.48 0.58 -0.92
C TYR A 70 -8.72 1.47 -1.03
N LYS A 71 -9.44 1.68 0.08
CA LYS A 71 -10.60 2.58 0.15
C LYS A 71 -10.23 4.07 0.09
N GLY A 72 -8.94 4.41 0.07
CA GLY A 72 -8.45 5.78 0.08
C GLY A 72 -8.80 6.60 -1.17
N GLY A 73 -9.26 5.97 -2.26
CA GLY A 73 -9.69 6.67 -3.47
C GLY A 73 -8.53 7.24 -4.30
N TYR A 74 -7.37 6.59 -4.25
CA TYR A 74 -6.22 6.93 -5.08
C TYR A 74 -6.50 6.66 -6.56
N ARG A 75 -5.89 7.45 -7.45
CA ARG A 75 -6.02 7.29 -8.92
C ARG A 75 -5.61 5.89 -9.37
N GLN A 76 -4.52 5.40 -8.80
CA GLN A 76 -3.96 4.08 -9.07
C GLN A 76 -3.14 3.66 -7.85
N ILE A 77 -3.18 2.37 -7.53
CA ILE A 77 -2.33 1.77 -6.51
C ILE A 77 -1.28 0.90 -7.22
N TYR A 78 -0.02 1.06 -6.85
CA TYR A 78 1.11 0.25 -7.29
C TYR A 78 1.67 -0.52 -6.11
N MET A 79 2.00 -1.78 -6.33
CA MET A 79 2.71 -2.63 -5.38
C MET A 79 4.04 -3.05 -6.03
N VAL A 80 5.14 -2.65 -5.42
CA VAL A 80 6.48 -3.01 -5.89
C VAL A 80 6.81 -4.41 -5.39
N ASP A 81 6.82 -5.38 -6.29
CA ASP A 81 7.04 -6.79 -6.01
C ASP A 81 8.06 -7.38 -6.99
N PRO A 82 9.37 -7.09 -6.80
CA PRO A 82 10.42 -7.40 -7.77
C PRO A 82 10.53 -8.90 -8.10
N ARG A 83 10.15 -9.76 -7.14
CA ARG A 83 10.25 -11.22 -7.24
C ARG A 83 8.90 -11.91 -7.35
N GLY A 84 7.79 -11.16 -7.42
CA GLY A 84 6.44 -11.73 -7.43
C GLY A 84 6.06 -12.45 -6.13
N TYR A 85 6.74 -12.20 -5.02
CA TYR A 85 6.53 -12.92 -3.77
C TYR A 85 5.12 -12.70 -3.25
N ILE A 86 4.63 -11.47 -3.26
CA ILE A 86 3.31 -11.14 -2.73
C ILE A 86 2.25 -11.67 -3.67
N MET A 87 2.37 -11.42 -4.97
CA MET A 87 1.39 -11.90 -5.95
C MET A 87 1.24 -13.43 -5.93
N ASN A 88 2.33 -14.16 -5.67
CA ASN A 88 2.33 -15.63 -5.62
C ASN A 88 1.88 -16.20 -4.26
N THR A 89 1.97 -15.42 -3.18
CA THR A 89 1.56 -15.86 -1.83
C THR A 89 0.11 -15.48 -1.51
N VAL A 90 -0.43 -14.50 -2.23
CA VAL A 90 -1.81 -14.02 -2.05
C VAL A 90 -2.79 -15.04 -2.65
N SER A 91 -3.46 -15.81 -1.78
CA SER A 91 -4.55 -16.71 -2.15
C SER A 91 -5.85 -15.93 -2.37
N LEU A 92 -6.09 -15.50 -3.61
CA LEU A 92 -7.37 -14.93 -4.05
C LEU A 92 -8.04 -15.87 -5.04
N SER A 93 -9.37 -15.95 -5.00
CA SER A 93 -10.13 -16.57 -6.09
C SER A 93 -9.94 -15.77 -7.39
N SER A 94 -10.17 -16.39 -8.55
CA SER A 94 -9.99 -15.74 -9.85
C SER A 94 -10.79 -14.44 -10.00
N LEU A 95 -11.97 -14.37 -9.36
CA LEU A 95 -12.82 -13.17 -9.38
C LEU A 95 -12.24 -12.06 -8.49
N GLU A 96 -11.80 -12.40 -7.28
CA GLU A 96 -11.14 -11.45 -6.37
C GLU A 96 -9.83 -10.95 -6.98
N GLN A 97 -9.05 -11.83 -7.58
CA GLN A 97 -7.81 -11.47 -8.25
C GLN A 97 -8.08 -10.47 -9.38
N LYS A 98 -9.07 -10.73 -10.24
CA LYS A 98 -9.47 -9.82 -11.32
C LYS A 98 -9.92 -8.45 -10.80
N MET A 99 -10.64 -8.41 -9.68
CA MET A 99 -11.07 -7.16 -9.04
C MET A 99 -9.88 -6.41 -8.43
N PHE A 100 -8.99 -7.13 -7.76
CA PHE A 100 -7.79 -6.59 -7.14
C PHE A 100 -6.85 -5.98 -8.18
N THR A 101 -6.55 -6.70 -9.27
CA THR A 101 -5.63 -6.24 -10.32
C THR A 101 -6.16 -5.07 -11.15
N LYS A 102 -7.47 -4.79 -11.12
CA LYS A 102 -8.02 -3.57 -11.72
C LYS A 102 -7.58 -2.31 -10.99
N VAL A 103 -7.38 -2.41 -9.67
CA VAL A 103 -7.06 -1.28 -8.80
C VAL A 103 -5.58 -1.24 -8.44
N VAL A 104 -4.99 -2.41 -8.19
CA VAL A 104 -3.60 -2.59 -7.78
C VAL A 104 -2.78 -3.15 -8.94
N LYS A 105 -1.74 -2.41 -9.34
CA LYS A 105 -0.77 -2.83 -10.35
C LYS A 105 0.51 -3.31 -9.67
N PHE A 106 0.89 -4.55 -9.95
CA PHE A 106 2.19 -5.07 -9.53
C PHE A 106 3.27 -4.61 -10.51
N VAL A 107 4.38 -4.09 -9.97
CA VAL A 107 5.54 -3.63 -10.74
C VAL A 107 6.82 -4.19 -10.16
N LYS A 108 7.87 -4.33 -10.97
CA LYS A 108 9.14 -4.90 -10.50
C LYS A 108 10.00 -3.86 -9.79
N SER A 109 9.85 -2.60 -10.15
CA SER A 109 10.64 -1.49 -9.61
C SER A 109 9.81 -0.20 -9.56
N LEU A 110 10.35 0.82 -8.88
CA LEU A 110 9.77 2.17 -8.90
C LEU A 110 9.87 2.81 -10.30
N ASP A 111 10.88 2.44 -11.10
CA ASP A 111 11.12 2.99 -12.43
C ASP A 111 10.05 2.57 -13.44
N ASP A 112 9.33 1.48 -13.17
CA ASP A 112 8.21 0.99 -13.98
C ASP A 112 6.94 1.85 -13.81
N ILE A 113 6.95 2.82 -12.88
CA ILE A 113 5.79 3.64 -12.52
C ILE A 113 5.82 4.95 -13.34
N LYS A 114 5.11 4.93 -14.49
CA LYS A 114 4.83 6.14 -15.31
C LYS A 114 3.77 7.02 -14.69
#